data_AF-A0A6L7IQZ4-F1
#
_entry.id   AF-A0A6L7IQZ4-F1
#
_cell.length_a   1.000
_cell.length_b   1.000
_cell.length_c   1.000
_cell.angle_alpha   90.00
_cell.angle_beta   90.00
_cell.angle_gamma   90.00
#
_symmetry.space_group_name_H-M   'P 1'
#
loop_
_entity.id
_entity.type
_entity.pdbx_description
1 polymer ?
#
loop_
_entity_poly.entity_id
_entity_poly.type
_entity_poly.pdbx_seq_one_letter_code
_entity_poly.pdbx_strand_id
1 'polypeptide(L)'
;MSKDLTARDIKRIREQYGLTQQGFARLLGLGEASVVRYENGQKPSKANANLIRAANDPAFMLDCLKRDGDLLSQEQRGKTEQIIYALVTFDEDGDIMDINEMYEITLQQEVLNEQAAQLMGDVSRLRAAAQEKGDAISAAVYEDAFMQLALAKRRIIDEGHLNKVRLSEIKGQIECMELLVKTREAKAA
;
A
#
# COMPACT_ATOMS: atom_id res chain seq x y z
N MET A 1 24.18 -9.21 -5.91
CA MET A 1 25.00 -8.30 -6.75
C MET A 1 24.60 -6.87 -6.42
N SER A 2 25.45 -6.08 -5.75
CA SER A 2 25.16 -4.65 -5.53
C SER A 2 25.25 -3.94 -6.88
N LYS A 3 24.11 -3.51 -7.42
CA LYS A 3 24.09 -2.66 -8.62
C LYS A 3 24.89 -1.39 -8.32
N ASP A 4 25.94 -1.14 -9.09
CA ASP A 4 26.71 0.08 -8.96
C ASP A 4 25.80 1.28 -9.25
N LEU A 5 25.88 2.29 -8.38
CA LEU A 5 25.06 3.50 -8.50
C LEU A 5 25.62 4.35 -9.65
N THR A 6 24.88 4.44 -10.76
CA THR A 6 25.32 5.20 -11.94
C THR A 6 24.94 6.67 -11.85
N ALA A 7 25.61 7.53 -12.59
CA ALA A 7 25.26 8.95 -12.73
C ALA A 7 23.78 9.17 -13.12
N ARG A 8 23.25 8.31 -13.99
CA ARG A 8 21.83 8.33 -14.40
C ARG A 8 20.90 7.97 -13.26
N ASP A 9 21.27 6.99 -12.43
CA ASP A 9 20.49 6.62 -11.24
C ASP A 9 20.43 7.77 -10.24
N ILE A 10 21.56 8.43 -9.99
CA ILE A 10 21.64 9.57 -9.06
C ILE A 10 20.73 10.70 -9.55
N LYS A 11 20.83 11.05 -10.84
CA LYS A 11 19.99 12.07 -11.46
C LYS A 11 18.50 11.72 -11.37
N ARG A 12 18.13 10.46 -11.67
CA ARG A 12 16.75 9.97 -11.56
C ARG A 12 16.22 10.07 -10.13
N ILE A 13 17.02 9.65 -9.14
CA ILE A 13 16.66 9.69 -7.71
C ILE A 13 16.45 11.14 -7.23
N ARG A 14 17.21 12.09 -7.75
CA ARG A 14 16.98 13.50 -7.44
C ARG A 14 15.71 14.03 -8.11
N GLU A 15 15.53 13.74 -9.39
CA GLU A 15 14.49 14.34 -10.22
C GLU A 15 13.08 13.85 -9.87
N GLN A 16 12.94 12.63 -9.33
CA GLN A 16 11.66 12.13 -8.82
C GLN A 16 11.05 13.01 -7.71
N TYR A 17 11.82 13.88 -7.05
CA TYR A 17 11.35 14.81 -6.02
C TYR A 17 11.31 16.28 -6.48
N GLY A 18 11.54 16.54 -7.78
CA GLY A 18 11.60 17.90 -8.33
C GLY A 18 12.78 18.73 -7.80
N LEU A 19 13.81 18.09 -7.23
CA LEU A 19 14.92 18.78 -6.58
C LEU A 19 15.99 19.24 -7.58
N THR A 20 16.53 20.44 -7.34
CA THR A 20 17.79 20.90 -7.94
C THR A 20 18.98 20.12 -7.37
N GLN A 21 20.12 20.08 -8.06
CA GLN A 21 21.35 19.44 -7.54
C GLN A 21 21.76 20.02 -6.18
N GLN A 22 21.61 21.34 -6.03
CA GLN A 22 21.82 22.06 -4.78
C GLN A 22 20.83 21.62 -3.69
N GLY A 23 19.53 21.59 -3.97
CA GLY A 23 18.54 21.17 -2.97
C GLY A 23 18.71 19.72 -2.53
N PHE A 24 19.03 18.82 -3.46
CA PHE A 24 19.35 17.44 -3.16
C PHE A 24 20.59 17.29 -2.28
N ALA A 25 21.64 18.07 -2.57
CA ALA A 25 22.84 18.10 -1.74
C ALA A 25 22.52 18.58 -0.32
N ARG A 26 21.74 19.67 -0.18
CA ARG A 26 21.35 20.24 1.12
C ARG A 26 20.54 19.25 1.97
N LEU A 27 19.51 18.62 1.41
CA LEU A 27 18.68 17.66 2.14
C LEU A 27 19.46 16.41 2.59
N LEU A 28 20.47 15.98 1.81
CA LEU A 28 21.29 14.83 2.16
C LEU A 28 22.54 15.18 2.99
N GLY A 29 22.75 16.46 3.32
CA GLY A 29 23.98 16.92 3.98
C GLY A 29 25.26 16.70 3.15
N LEU A 30 25.13 16.65 1.82
CA LEU A 30 26.24 16.48 0.88
C LEU A 30 26.75 17.84 0.38
N GLY A 31 28.02 17.89 -0.02
CA GLY A 31 28.54 19.07 -0.73
C GLY A 31 27.94 19.17 -2.14
N GLU A 32 27.47 20.35 -2.54
CA GLU A 32 26.85 20.61 -3.85
C GLU A 32 27.76 20.17 -5.01
N ALA A 33 29.05 20.55 -4.95
CA ALA A 33 30.04 20.15 -5.95
C ALA A 33 30.22 18.62 -6.04
N SER A 34 29.99 17.89 -4.94
CA SER A 34 30.04 16.43 -4.95
C SER A 34 28.87 15.85 -5.74
N VAL A 35 27.65 16.33 -5.52
CA VAL A 35 26.46 15.88 -6.27
C VAL A 35 26.63 16.14 -7.77
N VAL A 36 27.11 17.34 -8.16
CA VAL A 36 27.41 17.67 -9.56
C VAL A 36 28.40 16.68 -10.18
N ARG A 37 29.49 16.36 -9.48
CA ARG A 37 30.48 15.41 -9.98
C ARG A 37 29.92 13.99 -10.10
N TYR A 38 29.08 13.58 -9.16
CA TYR A 38 28.47 12.25 -9.18
C TYR A 38 27.49 12.08 -10.35
N GLU A 39 26.66 13.09 -10.62
CA GLU A 39 25.78 13.10 -11.79
C GLU A 39 26.54 13.21 -13.13
N ASN A 40 27.83 13.57 -13.08
CA ASN A 40 28.73 13.57 -14.25
C ASN A 40 29.63 12.32 -14.33
N GLY A 41 29.38 11.30 -13.50
CA GLY A 41 30.06 10.00 -13.61
C GLY A 41 31.17 9.76 -12.60
N GLN A 42 31.50 10.71 -11.72
CA GLN A 42 32.44 10.42 -10.64
C GLN A 42 31.82 9.45 -9.63
N LYS A 43 32.58 8.42 -9.26
CA LYS A 43 32.13 7.43 -8.27
C LYS A 43 32.01 8.08 -6.87
N PRO A 44 30.85 8.00 -6.20
CA PRO A 44 30.72 8.44 -4.81
C PRO A 44 31.50 7.55 -3.84
N SER A 45 31.78 8.06 -2.64
CA SER A 45 32.23 7.24 -1.52
C SER A 45 31.14 6.22 -1.15
N LYS A 46 31.50 5.14 -0.43
CA LYS A 46 30.50 4.15 0.02
C LYS A 46 29.40 4.79 0.86
N ALA A 47 29.76 5.71 1.76
CA ALA A 47 28.82 6.44 2.60
C ALA A 47 27.86 7.31 1.76
N ASN A 48 28.38 8.10 0.81
CA ASN A 48 27.56 8.96 -0.04
C ASN A 48 26.69 8.14 -0.99
N ALA A 49 27.21 7.03 -1.52
CA ALA A 49 26.41 6.11 -2.32
C ALA A 49 25.27 5.48 -1.51
N ASN A 50 25.47 5.17 -0.23
CA ASN A 50 24.42 4.65 0.64
C ASN A 50 23.35 5.72 0.93
N LEU A 51 23.74 6.97 1.20
CA LEU A 51 22.81 8.09 1.38
C LEU A 51 21.97 8.32 0.11
N ILE A 52 22.60 8.33 -1.06
CA ILE A 52 21.88 8.51 -2.33
C ILE A 52 20.96 7.32 -2.62
N ARG A 53 21.35 6.09 -2.25
CA ARG A 53 20.44 4.93 -2.37
C ARG A 53 19.27 5.04 -1.41
N ALA A 54 19.51 5.47 -0.17
CA ALA A 54 18.44 5.72 0.80
C ALA A 54 17.48 6.80 0.29
N ALA A 55 18.00 7.82 -0.39
CA ALA A 55 17.19 8.83 -1.06
C ALA A 55 16.29 8.29 -2.18
N ASN A 56 16.42 7.03 -2.62
CA ASN A 56 15.44 6.43 -3.53
C ASN A 56 14.15 6.03 -2.80
N ASP A 57 14.15 6.02 -1.47
CA ASP A 57 12.98 5.81 -0.62
C ASP A 57 12.34 7.16 -0.26
N PRO A 58 11.09 7.43 -0.69
CA PRO A 58 10.35 8.64 -0.33
C PRO A 58 10.21 8.89 1.17
N ALA A 59 10.13 7.83 2.00
CA ALA A 59 10.04 7.98 3.46
C ALA A 59 11.31 8.61 4.04
N PHE A 60 12.47 8.12 3.62
CA PHE A 60 13.76 8.69 3.99
C PHE A 60 13.89 10.16 3.56
N MET A 61 13.38 10.49 2.37
CA MET A 61 13.38 11.87 1.86
C MET A 61 12.42 12.79 2.61
N LEU A 62 11.27 12.28 3.08
CA LEU A 62 10.36 13.03 3.93
C LEU A 62 11.03 13.40 5.27
N ASP A 63 11.78 12.48 5.86
CA ASP A 63 12.54 12.77 7.08
C ASP A 63 13.65 13.80 6.85
N CYS A 64 14.34 13.73 5.71
CA CYS A 64 15.32 14.76 5.33
C CYS A 64 14.65 16.12 5.16
N LEU A 65 13.45 16.17 4.58
CA LEU A 65 12.70 17.40 4.39
C LEU A 65 12.19 17.98 5.71
N LYS A 66 11.70 17.14 6.62
CA LYS A 66 11.30 17.57 7.98
C LYS A 66 12.45 18.20 8.75
N ARG A 67 13.67 17.64 8.61
CA ARG A 67 14.87 18.10 9.31
C ARG A 67 15.52 19.33 8.67
N ASP A 68 15.73 19.29 7.36
CA ASP A 68 16.59 20.23 6.63
C ASP A 68 15.82 21.03 5.56
N GLY A 69 14.49 20.95 5.52
CA GLY A 69 13.65 21.61 4.51
C GLY A 69 13.76 23.14 4.53
N ASP A 70 14.10 23.74 5.67
CA ASP A 70 14.36 25.18 5.80
C ASP A 70 15.60 25.64 5.02
N LEU A 71 16.48 24.71 4.61
CA LEU A 71 17.63 25.00 3.75
C LEU A 71 17.23 25.17 2.27
N LEU A 72 15.99 24.87 1.90
CA LEU A 72 15.47 25.06 0.56
C LEU A 72 14.78 26.42 0.41
N SER A 73 14.65 26.90 -0.83
CA SER A 73 13.75 28.03 -1.08
C SER A 73 12.30 27.61 -0.84
N GLN A 74 11.45 28.57 -0.45
CA GLN A 74 10.02 28.31 -0.22
C GLN A 74 9.33 27.64 -1.42
N GLU A 75 9.64 28.11 -2.64
CA GLU A 75 9.09 27.53 -3.87
C GLU A 75 9.54 26.08 -4.08
N GLN A 76 10.84 25.80 -3.91
CA GLN A 76 11.37 24.46 -4.10
C GLN A 76 10.86 23.50 -3.02
N ARG A 77 10.82 23.96 -1.77
CA ARG A 77 10.28 23.19 -0.64
C ARG A 77 8.82 22.81 -0.90
N GLY A 78 7.95 23.76 -1.23
CA GLY A 78 6.53 23.47 -1.45
C GLY A 78 6.28 22.46 -2.56
N LYS A 79 7.05 22.55 -3.66
CA LYS A 79 6.98 21.55 -4.75
C LYS A 79 7.46 20.17 -4.29
N THR A 80 8.59 20.11 -3.59
CA THR A 80 9.15 18.85 -3.09
C THR A 80 8.26 18.20 -2.03
N GLU A 81 7.65 18.98 -1.14
CA GLU A 81 6.65 18.51 -0.17
C GLU A 81 5.48 17.82 -0.89
N GLN A 82 4.84 18.50 -1.84
CA GLN A 82 3.73 17.91 -2.60
C GLN A 82 4.09 16.60 -3.28
N ILE A 83 5.27 16.53 -3.88
CA ILE A 83 5.75 15.32 -4.56
C ILE A 83 6.00 14.20 -3.56
N ILE A 84 6.71 14.47 -2.45
CA ILE A 84 7.02 13.45 -1.45
C ILE A 84 5.73 12.93 -0.79
N TYR A 85 4.81 13.80 -0.40
CA TYR A 85 3.51 13.41 0.16
C TYR A 85 2.68 12.55 -0.79
N ALA A 86 2.81 12.74 -2.12
CA ALA A 86 2.16 11.89 -3.10
C ALA A 86 2.86 10.52 -3.32
N LEU A 87 4.11 10.38 -2.89
CA LEU A 87 4.93 9.17 -3.05
C LEU A 87 5.00 8.30 -1.79
N VAL A 88 4.60 8.82 -0.63
CA VAL A 88 4.51 8.05 0.62
C VAL A 88 3.06 7.67 0.90
N THR A 89 2.89 6.50 1.50
CA THR A 89 1.62 6.08 2.10
C THR A 89 1.65 6.38 3.58
N PHE A 90 0.52 6.84 4.12
CA PHE A 90 0.34 7.05 5.54
C PHE A 90 -0.64 6.02 6.09
N ASP A 91 -0.44 5.64 7.34
CA ASP A 91 -1.41 4.87 8.10
C ASP A 91 -2.57 5.77 8.58
N GLU A 92 -3.42 5.20 9.42
CA GLU A 92 -4.59 5.89 9.98
C GLU A 92 -4.23 7.01 10.96
N ASP A 93 -3.05 6.94 11.57
CA ASP A 93 -2.54 7.93 12.52
C ASP A 93 -1.76 9.06 11.81
N GLY A 94 -1.52 8.93 10.50
CA GLY A 94 -0.76 9.88 9.69
C GLY A 94 0.75 9.65 9.74
N ASP A 95 1.18 8.50 10.26
CA ASP A 95 2.56 8.05 10.24
C ASP A 95 2.87 7.35 8.91
N ILE A 96 4.14 7.37 8.50
CA ILE A 96 4.55 6.76 7.23
C ILE A 96 4.46 5.25 7.38
N MET A 97 3.64 4.61 6.54
CA MET A 97 3.62 3.15 6.46
C MET A 97 4.95 2.64 5.91
N ASP A 98 5.54 1.68 6.61
CA ASP A 98 6.73 1.00 6.10
C ASP A 98 6.36 0.02 4.96
N ILE A 99 7.37 -0.38 4.18
CA ILE A 99 7.18 -1.28 3.04
C ILE A 99 6.61 -2.65 3.43
N ASN A 100 6.94 -3.15 4.62
CA ASN A 100 6.44 -4.42 5.11
C ASN A 100 4.96 -4.28 5.47
N GLU A 101 4.57 -3.18 6.12
CA GLU A 101 3.18 -2.90 6.45
C GLU A 101 2.32 -2.75 5.20
N MET A 102 2.82 -2.05 4.18
CA MET A 102 2.16 -1.98 2.88
C MET A 102 1.99 -3.37 2.23
N TYR A 103 3.03 -4.19 2.29
CA TYR A 103 3.00 -5.56 1.74
C TYR A 103 2.02 -6.46 2.51
N GLU A 104 2.04 -6.40 3.85
CA GLU A 104 1.12 -7.15 4.71
C GLU A 104 -0.33 -6.79 4.43
N ILE A 105 -0.64 -5.49 4.31
CA ILE A 105 -1.98 -5.03 3.97
C ILE A 105 -2.41 -5.54 2.59
N THR A 106 -1.55 -5.40 1.58
CA THR A 106 -1.85 -5.87 0.22
C THR A 106 -2.08 -7.38 0.19
N LEU A 107 -1.24 -8.15 0.90
CA LEU A 107 -1.40 -9.60 1.03
C LEU A 107 -2.71 -9.96 1.73
N GLN A 108 -3.07 -9.23 2.80
CA GLN A 108 -4.36 -9.42 3.48
C GLN A 108 -5.54 -9.13 2.55
N GLN A 109 -5.47 -8.09 1.70
CA GLN A 109 -6.49 -7.83 0.69
C GLN A 109 -6.66 -9.01 -0.28
N GLU A 110 -5.56 -9.55 -0.80
CA GLU A 110 -5.59 -10.69 -1.71
C GLU A 110 -6.20 -11.92 -1.05
N VAL A 111 -5.75 -12.24 0.18
CA VAL A 111 -6.26 -13.37 0.96
C VAL A 111 -7.76 -13.21 1.22
N LEU A 112 -8.21 -12.03 1.68
CA LEU A 112 -9.63 -11.78 1.95
C LEU A 112 -10.48 -11.85 0.67
N ASN A 113 -9.94 -11.35 -0.45
CA ASN A 113 -10.62 -11.38 -1.74
C ASN A 113 -10.83 -12.81 -2.25
N GLU A 114 -9.84 -13.68 -2.04
CA GLU A 114 -9.92 -15.12 -2.36
C GLU A 114 -10.88 -15.84 -1.42
N GLN A 115 -10.79 -15.60 -0.10
CA GLN A 115 -11.71 -16.16 0.89
C GLN A 115 -13.17 -15.81 0.59
N ALA A 116 -13.45 -14.53 0.28
CA ALA A 116 -14.78 -14.09 -0.13
C ALA A 116 -15.24 -14.79 -1.42
N ALA A 117 -14.36 -14.93 -2.42
CA ALA A 117 -14.69 -15.61 -3.68
C ALA A 117 -15.06 -17.08 -3.47
N GLN A 118 -14.24 -17.79 -2.68
CA GLN A 118 -14.46 -19.19 -2.34
C GLN A 118 -15.80 -19.36 -1.63
N LEU A 119 -16.05 -18.57 -0.59
CA LEU A 119 -17.31 -18.62 0.16
C LEU A 119 -18.51 -18.28 -0.71
N MET A 120 -18.42 -17.28 -1.61
CA MET A 120 -19.48 -17.00 -2.59
C MET A 120 -19.76 -18.21 -3.48
N GLY A 121 -18.73 -18.95 -3.89
CA GLY A 121 -18.86 -20.20 -4.65
C GLY A 121 -19.58 -21.29 -3.85
N ASP A 122 -19.22 -21.46 -2.58
CA ASP A 122 -19.87 -22.40 -1.66
C ASP A 122 -21.35 -22.05 -1.44
N VAL A 123 -21.64 -20.78 -1.13
CA VAL A 123 -23.00 -20.27 -0.93
C VAL A 123 -23.86 -20.44 -2.18
N SER A 124 -23.31 -20.20 -3.37
CA SER A 124 -24.01 -20.40 -4.64
C SER A 124 -24.41 -21.86 -4.84
N ARG A 125 -23.52 -22.82 -4.53
CA ARG A 125 -23.84 -24.25 -4.57
C ARG A 125 -24.93 -24.63 -3.56
N LEU A 126 -24.84 -24.13 -2.33
CA LEU A 126 -25.83 -24.38 -1.27
C LEU A 126 -27.20 -23.81 -1.63
N ARG A 127 -27.24 -22.62 -2.24
CA ARG A 127 -28.46 -22.00 -2.76
C ARG A 127 -29.13 -22.88 -3.81
N ALA A 128 -28.37 -23.36 -4.80
CA ALA A 128 -28.90 -24.24 -5.84
C ALA A 128 -29.48 -25.54 -5.25
N ALA A 129 -28.76 -26.18 -4.33
CA ALA A 129 -29.23 -27.39 -3.65
C ALA A 129 -30.49 -27.16 -2.81
N ALA A 130 -30.61 -26.01 -2.13
CA ALA A 130 -31.81 -25.65 -1.38
C ALA A 130 -33.02 -25.43 -2.32
N GLN A 131 -32.81 -24.81 -3.48
CA GLN A 131 -33.85 -24.63 -4.50
C GLN A 131 -34.34 -25.97 -5.06
N GLU A 132 -33.43 -26.89 -5.36
CA GLU A 132 -33.78 -28.25 -5.84
C GLU A 132 -34.60 -29.04 -4.81
N LYS A 133 -34.30 -28.88 -3.52
CA LYS A 133 -35.06 -29.50 -2.42
C LYS A 133 -36.37 -28.77 -2.08
N GLY A 134 -36.65 -27.62 -2.68
CA GLY A 134 -37.80 -26.78 -2.34
C GLY A 134 -37.68 -26.07 -0.97
N ASP A 135 -36.48 -25.99 -0.38
CA ASP A 135 -36.23 -25.26 0.86
C ASP A 135 -36.06 -23.76 0.57
N ALA A 136 -37.20 -23.08 0.43
CA ALA A 136 -37.27 -21.66 0.13
C ALA A 136 -36.57 -20.78 1.19
N ILE A 137 -36.56 -21.22 2.46
CA ILE A 137 -35.94 -20.45 3.55
C ILE A 137 -34.42 -20.48 3.40
N SER A 138 -33.83 -21.67 3.21
CA SER A 138 -32.37 -21.78 3.00
C SER A 138 -31.95 -21.05 1.73
N ALA A 139 -32.71 -21.20 0.64
CA ALA A 139 -32.41 -20.52 -0.62
C ALA A 139 -32.38 -18.99 -0.47
N ALA A 140 -33.31 -18.41 0.29
CA ALA A 140 -33.35 -16.98 0.57
C ALA A 140 -32.17 -16.52 1.45
N VAL A 141 -31.85 -17.28 2.50
CA VAL A 141 -30.71 -16.98 3.38
C VAL A 141 -29.38 -17.01 2.61
N TYR A 142 -29.18 -18.03 1.78
CA TYR A 142 -27.98 -18.13 0.96
C TYR A 142 -27.90 -17.03 -0.10
N GLU A 143 -29.02 -16.60 -0.67
CA GLU A 143 -29.01 -15.45 -1.57
C GLU A 143 -28.58 -14.16 -0.87
N ASP A 144 -29.10 -13.88 0.31
CA ASP A 144 -28.70 -12.70 1.07
C ASP A 144 -27.21 -12.77 1.45
N ALA A 145 -26.74 -13.93 1.93
CA ALA A 145 -25.32 -14.14 2.23
C ALA A 145 -24.44 -13.90 1.00
N PHE A 146 -24.85 -14.37 -0.19
CA PHE A 146 -24.13 -14.12 -1.44
C PHE A 146 -24.05 -12.63 -1.76
N MET A 147 -25.16 -11.90 -1.61
CA MET A 147 -25.21 -10.45 -1.85
C MET A 147 -24.33 -9.68 -0.86
N GLN A 148 -24.32 -10.04 0.42
CA GLN A 148 -23.45 -9.44 1.42
C GLN A 148 -21.97 -9.70 1.13
N LEU A 149 -21.62 -10.91 0.69
CA LEU A 149 -20.25 -11.23 0.28
C LEU A 149 -19.81 -10.47 -0.97
N ALA A 150 -20.72 -10.25 -1.93
CA ALA A 150 -20.46 -9.41 -3.10
C ALA A 150 -20.16 -7.96 -2.70
N LEU A 151 -20.91 -7.41 -1.73
CA LEU A 151 -20.65 -6.09 -1.16
C LEU A 151 -19.31 -6.05 -0.42
N ALA A 152 -19.01 -7.05 0.40
CA ALA A 152 -17.73 -7.15 1.10
C ALA A 152 -16.56 -7.18 0.11
N LYS A 153 -16.65 -7.97 -0.96
CA LYS A 153 -15.64 -8.04 -2.02
C LYS A 153 -15.38 -6.69 -2.68
N ARG A 154 -16.43 -5.90 -2.91
CA ARG A 154 -16.31 -4.53 -3.42
C ARG A 154 -15.56 -3.62 -2.44
N ARG A 155 -15.88 -3.71 -1.15
CA ARG A 155 -15.26 -2.91 -0.08
C ARG A 155 -13.79 -3.24 0.16
N ILE A 156 -13.36 -4.50 -0.05
CA ILE A 156 -11.92 -4.86 0.02
C ILE A 156 -11.09 -3.99 -0.94
N ILE A 157 -11.64 -3.75 -2.13
CA ILE A 157 -10.99 -2.97 -3.20
C ILE A 157 -11.11 -1.47 -2.91
N ASP A 158 -12.31 -1.00 -2.59
CA ASP A 158 -12.61 0.44 -2.50
C ASP A 158 -12.18 1.08 -1.16
N GLU A 159 -12.33 0.36 -0.05
CA GLU A 159 -12.13 0.88 1.32
C GLU A 159 -10.95 0.24 2.05
N GLY A 160 -10.56 -0.98 1.65
CA GLY A 160 -9.47 -1.73 2.30
C GLY A 160 -8.07 -1.34 1.81
N HIS A 161 -7.95 -0.44 0.83
CA HIS A 161 -6.67 -0.07 0.26
C HIS A 161 -5.80 0.65 1.29
N LEU A 162 -4.72 0.01 1.70
CA LEU A 162 -3.73 0.56 2.65
C LEU A 162 -4.35 0.97 3.99
N ASN A 163 -5.46 0.34 4.39
CA ASN A 163 -6.13 0.62 5.65
C ASN A 163 -6.42 -0.66 6.43
N LYS A 164 -5.68 -0.83 7.53
CA LYS A 164 -5.67 -2.07 8.33
C LYS A 164 -6.93 -2.26 9.15
N VAL A 165 -7.49 -1.19 9.71
CA VAL A 165 -8.73 -1.25 10.49
C VAL A 165 -9.89 -1.64 9.58
N ARG A 166 -10.01 -1.03 8.40
CA ARG A 166 -11.05 -1.37 7.41
C ARG A 166 -10.95 -2.80 6.95
N LEU A 167 -9.75 -3.32 6.68
CA LEU A 167 -9.59 -4.73 6.33
C LEU A 167 -9.99 -5.67 7.47
N SER A 168 -9.68 -5.31 8.71
CA SER A 168 -10.08 -6.08 9.89
C SER A 168 -11.59 -6.09 10.06
N GLU A 169 -12.27 -4.96 9.84
CA GLU A 169 -13.73 -4.88 9.84
C GLU A 169 -14.34 -5.78 8.75
N ILE A 170 -13.84 -5.68 7.51
CA ILE A 170 -14.34 -6.47 6.37
C ILE A 170 -14.10 -7.98 6.61
N LYS A 171 -12.94 -8.34 7.16
CA LYS A 171 -12.64 -9.71 7.58
C LYS A 171 -13.70 -10.24 8.54
N GLY A 172 -13.99 -9.48 9.61
CA GLY A 172 -15.01 -9.88 10.58
C GLY A 172 -16.39 -10.07 9.95
N GLN A 173 -16.74 -9.25 8.94
CA GLN A 173 -17.99 -9.42 8.19
C GLN A 173 -18.03 -10.73 7.39
N ILE A 174 -16.95 -11.06 6.68
CA ILE A 174 -16.84 -12.31 5.91
C ILE A 174 -16.93 -13.52 6.84
N GLU A 175 -16.22 -13.49 7.97
CA GLU A 175 -16.26 -14.57 8.97
C GLU A 175 -17.66 -14.74 9.57
N CYS A 176 -18.38 -13.64 9.85
CA CYS A 176 -19.77 -13.70 10.28
C CYS A 176 -20.69 -14.35 9.23
N MET A 177 -20.51 -14.01 7.95
CA MET A 177 -21.28 -14.63 6.86
C MET A 177 -20.97 -16.12 6.74
N GLU A 178 -19.70 -16.51 6.85
CA GLU A 178 -19.31 -17.91 6.83
C GLU A 178 -20.00 -18.71 7.96
N LEU A 179 -20.01 -18.15 9.17
CA LEU A 179 -20.67 -18.77 10.32
C LEU A 179 -22.18 -18.89 10.13
N LEU A 180 -22.83 -17.85 9.58
CA LEU A 180 -24.25 -17.86 9.24
C LEU A 180 -24.59 -19.00 8.27
N VAL A 181 -23.80 -19.12 7.19
CA VAL A 181 -23.96 -20.15 6.15
C VAL A 181 -23.80 -21.55 6.75
N LYS A 182 -22.72 -21.79 7.51
CA LYS A 182 -22.48 -23.07 8.19
C LYS A 182 -23.60 -23.43 9.17
N THR A 183 -24.09 -22.46 9.92
CA THR A 183 -25.20 -22.68 10.88
C THR A 183 -26.50 -23.02 10.16
N ARG A 184 -26.76 -22.40 9.00
CA ARG A 184 -27.95 -22.71 8.20
C ARG A 184 -27.85 -24.09 7.57
N GLU A 185 -26.70 -24.44 7.02
CA GLU A 185 -26.43 -25.76 6.43
C GLU A 185 -26.65 -26.87 7.46
N ALA A 186 -26.09 -26.72 8.67
CA ALA A 186 -26.26 -27.69 9.76
C ALA A 186 -27.72 -27.88 10.21
N LYS A 187 -28.59 -26.87 10.02
CA LYS A 187 -30.03 -26.96 10.31
C LYS A 187 -30.86 -27.56 9.17
N ALA A 188 -30.31 -27.58 7.95
CA ALA A 188 -30.97 -28.07 6.74
C ALA A 188 -30.53 -29.49 6.34
N ALA A 189 -29.50 -30.02 7.01
CA ALA A 189 -29.04 -31.42 6.93
C ALA A 189 -29.93 -32.34 7.78
#